data_AF-A0A2S7ZA83-F1
#
_entry.id   AF-A0A2S7ZA83-F1
#
_cell.length_a   1.000
_cell.length_b   1.000
_cell.length_c   1.000
_cell.angle_alpha   90.00
_cell.angle_beta   90.00
_cell.angle_gamma   90.00
#
_symmetry.space_group_name_H-M   'P 1'
#
loop_
_entity.id
_entity.type
_entity.pdbx_description
1 polymer ?
#
loop_
_entity_poly.entity_id
_entity_poly.type
_entity_poly.pdbx_seq_one_letter_code
_entity_poly.pdbx_strand_id
1 'polypeptide(L)'
;MRKWSFFAFLGLVVAVFLFHSIYNNSQLDFNKERVKTVQDAVIETIKNNDKVSVSSVGEGHRPKGGGWSITITFVSQLSESETVDLILNPLKPIIKSDIINKRSTNNSTSYLLSHNNYGVYMLYKDRYDGNWEIGITSNL
;
A
#
# COMPACT_ATOMS: atom_id res chain seq x y z
N MET A 1 -48.52 16.48 -4.19
CA MET A 1 -47.28 17.20 -3.81
C MET A 1 -47.08 18.38 -4.75
N ARG A 2 -46.85 19.60 -4.23
CA ARG A 2 -46.59 20.79 -5.06
C ARG A 2 -45.28 20.56 -5.81
N LYS A 3 -45.29 20.69 -7.16
CA LYS A 3 -44.15 20.35 -8.05
C LYS A 3 -42.79 20.87 -7.55
N TRP A 4 -42.78 22.04 -6.91
CA TRP A 4 -41.62 22.64 -6.25
C TRP A 4 -40.97 21.78 -5.16
N SER A 5 -41.75 21.11 -4.32
CA SER A 5 -41.22 20.23 -3.26
C SER A 5 -40.57 18.98 -3.85
N PHE A 6 -41.06 18.49 -4.99
CA PHE A 6 -40.47 17.36 -5.71
C PHE A 6 -39.12 17.76 -6.34
N PHE A 7 -39.03 18.93 -6.97
CA PHE A 7 -37.75 19.42 -7.51
C PHE A 7 -36.72 19.72 -6.42
N ALA A 8 -37.15 20.26 -5.27
CA ALA A 8 -36.27 20.45 -4.12
C ALA A 8 -35.75 19.11 -3.56
N PHE A 9 -36.62 18.12 -3.43
CA PHE A 9 -36.22 16.76 -3.02
C PHE A 9 -35.26 16.11 -4.02
N LEU A 10 -35.56 16.19 -5.32
CA LEU A 10 -34.69 15.65 -6.36
C LEU A 10 -33.33 16.35 -6.39
N GLY A 11 -33.31 17.68 -6.25
CA GLY A 11 -32.07 18.45 -6.15
C GLY A 11 -31.22 18.04 -4.95
N LEU A 12 -31.84 17.78 -3.80
CA LEU A 12 -31.15 17.29 -2.61
C LEU A 12 -30.55 15.88 -2.82
N VAL A 13 -31.30 14.96 -3.44
CA VAL A 13 -30.80 13.61 -3.76
C VAL A 13 -29.60 13.67 -4.71
N VAL A 14 -29.66 14.51 -5.75
CA VAL A 14 -28.55 14.71 -6.68
C VAL A 14 -27.33 15.31 -5.97
N ALA A 15 -27.53 16.31 -5.10
CA ALA A 15 -26.44 16.92 -4.33
C ALA A 15 -25.73 15.91 -3.41
N VAL A 16 -26.50 15.06 -2.72
CA VAL A 16 -25.95 13.99 -1.87
C VAL A 16 -25.16 12.98 -2.72
N PHE A 17 -25.69 12.58 -3.87
CA PHE A 17 -25.01 11.65 -4.77
C PHE A 17 -23.69 12.22 -5.31
N LEU A 18 -23.69 13.50 -5.72
CA LEU A 18 -22.48 14.18 -6.17
C LEU A 18 -21.46 14.32 -5.04
N PHE A 19 -21.89 14.70 -3.84
CA PHE A 19 -20.99 14.82 -2.69
C PHE A 19 -20.35 13.48 -2.35
N HIS A 20 -21.14 12.40 -2.34
CA HIS A 20 -20.64 11.05 -2.10
C HIS A 20 -19.64 10.60 -3.19
N SER A 21 -19.93 10.89 -4.46
CA SER A 21 -19.04 10.59 -5.58
C SER A 21 -17.70 11.35 -5.48
N ILE A 22 -17.75 12.65 -5.19
CA ILE A 22 -16.56 13.49 -5.02
C ILE A 22 -15.72 12.99 -3.85
N TYR A 23 -16.35 12.77 -2.69
CA TYR A 23 -15.66 12.27 -1.51
C TYR A 23 -14.94 10.94 -1.79
N ASN A 24 -15.63 9.99 -2.42
CA ASN A 24 -15.04 8.69 -2.74
C ASN A 24 -13.86 8.80 -3.72
N ASN A 25 -13.92 9.70 -4.70
CA ASN A 25 -12.82 9.93 -5.64
C ASN A 25 -11.63 10.61 -4.96
N SER A 26 -11.86 11.66 -4.16
CA SER A 26 -10.78 12.33 -3.41
C SER A 26 -10.07 11.36 -2.46
N GLN A 27 -10.81 10.47 -1.80
CA GLN A 27 -10.20 9.45 -0.95
C GLN A 27 -9.41 8.41 -1.76
N LEU A 28 -9.87 8.04 -2.95
CA LEU A 28 -9.11 7.13 -3.82
C LEU A 28 -7.80 7.77 -4.29
N ASP A 29 -7.82 9.04 -4.68
CA ASP A 29 -6.63 9.77 -5.12
C ASP A 29 -5.63 9.93 -3.99
N PHE A 30 -6.10 10.28 -2.78
CA PHE A 30 -5.28 10.29 -1.58
C PHE A 30 -4.61 8.94 -1.29
N ASN A 31 -5.36 7.84 -1.41
CA ASN A 31 -4.81 6.49 -1.20
C ASN A 31 -3.76 6.12 -2.27
N LYS A 32 -4.00 6.49 -3.53
CA LYS A 32 -3.02 6.31 -4.62
C LYS A 32 -1.74 7.07 -4.35
N GLU A 33 -1.84 8.33 -3.93
CA GLU A 33 -0.68 9.17 -3.63
C GLU A 33 0.17 8.57 -2.50
N ARG A 34 -0.46 8.15 -1.40
CA ARG A 34 0.26 7.49 -0.29
C ARG A 34 0.98 6.22 -0.71
N VAL A 35 0.29 5.35 -1.43
CA VAL A 35 0.88 4.11 -1.95
C VAL A 35 2.05 4.44 -2.89
N LYS A 36 1.90 5.45 -3.75
CA LYS A 36 2.94 5.90 -4.66
C LYS A 36 4.17 6.43 -3.92
N THR A 37 4.00 7.23 -2.86
CA THR A 37 5.12 7.72 -2.04
C THR A 37 5.97 6.58 -1.48
N VAL A 38 5.35 5.52 -0.99
CA VAL A 38 6.07 4.34 -0.47
C VAL A 38 6.68 3.53 -1.60
N GLN A 39 5.96 3.34 -2.70
CA GLN A 39 6.47 2.66 -3.88
C GLN A 39 7.74 3.32 -4.39
N ASP A 40 7.73 4.65 -4.53
CA ASP A 40 8.88 5.42 -4.99
C ASP A 40 10.06 5.27 -4.01
N ALA A 41 9.80 5.36 -2.69
CA ALA A 41 10.83 5.17 -1.66
C ALA A 41 11.45 3.75 -1.69
N VAL A 42 10.63 2.71 -1.88
CA VAL A 42 11.11 1.32 -2.00
C VAL A 42 11.95 1.16 -3.26
N ILE A 43 11.46 1.64 -4.41
CA ILE A 43 12.18 1.54 -5.69
C ILE A 43 13.50 2.32 -5.63
N GLU A 44 13.51 3.51 -5.06
CA GLU A 44 14.72 4.31 -4.87
C GLU A 44 15.74 3.59 -3.98
N THR A 45 15.29 3.04 -2.85
CA THR A 45 16.14 2.26 -1.94
C THR A 45 16.77 1.06 -2.65
N ILE A 46 15.99 0.32 -3.45
CA ILE A 46 16.50 -0.82 -4.22
C ILE A 46 17.47 -0.36 -5.32
N LYS A 47 17.16 0.71 -6.05
CA LYS A 47 18.05 1.24 -7.11
C LYS A 47 19.39 1.72 -6.58
N ASN A 48 19.43 2.20 -5.34
CA ASN A 48 20.64 2.69 -4.69
C ASN A 48 21.46 1.56 -4.02
N ASN A 49 21.09 0.29 -4.21
CA ASN A 49 21.80 -0.86 -3.66
C ASN A 49 22.15 -1.87 -4.77
N ASP A 50 23.41 -2.30 -4.83
CA ASP A 50 23.94 -3.22 -5.84
C ASP A 50 23.57 -4.70 -5.59
N LYS A 51 23.13 -5.03 -4.38
CA LYS A 51 22.79 -6.41 -3.95
C LYS A 51 21.29 -6.70 -3.98
N VAL A 52 20.47 -5.75 -4.42
CA VAL A 52 19.02 -5.89 -4.51
C VAL A 52 18.56 -5.40 -5.88
N SER A 53 17.60 -6.09 -6.50
CA SER A 53 17.07 -5.67 -7.81
C SER A 53 15.57 -5.89 -7.90
N VAL A 54 14.86 -4.90 -8.46
CA VAL A 54 13.42 -5.02 -8.73
C VAL A 54 13.21 -6.04 -9.84
N SER A 55 12.39 -7.05 -9.57
CA SER A 55 11.99 -8.06 -10.55
C SER A 55 10.72 -7.63 -11.28
N SER A 56 9.73 -7.11 -10.56
CA SER A 56 8.51 -6.59 -11.16
C SER A 56 7.78 -5.60 -10.26
N VAL A 57 6.95 -4.76 -10.87
CA VAL A 57 6.03 -3.84 -10.19
C VAL A 57 4.65 -4.12 -10.75
N GLY A 58 3.69 -4.49 -9.90
CA GLY A 58 2.31 -4.71 -10.30
C GLY A 58 1.61 -3.41 -10.69
N GLU A 59 0.51 -3.50 -11.45
CA GLU A 59 -0.20 -2.34 -12.01
C GLU A 59 -1.01 -1.51 -10.97
N GLY A 60 -1.05 -1.98 -9.72
CA GLY A 60 -1.88 -1.42 -8.67
C GLY A 60 -3.36 -1.75 -8.84
N HIS A 61 -4.07 -1.95 -7.75
CA HIS A 61 -5.49 -2.30 -7.78
C HIS A 61 -6.23 -1.79 -6.55
N ARG A 62 -7.56 -1.75 -6.65
CA ARG A 62 -8.44 -1.44 -5.53
C ARG A 62 -8.80 -2.74 -4.80
N PRO A 63 -8.33 -2.96 -3.56
CA PRO A 63 -8.66 -4.17 -2.82
C PRO A 63 -10.13 -4.19 -2.40
N LYS A 64 -10.64 -5.38 -2.04
CA LYS A 64 -11.96 -5.52 -1.41
C LYS A 64 -11.95 -4.76 -0.08
N GLY A 65 -12.85 -3.78 0.08
CA GLY A 65 -12.83 -2.82 1.19
C GLY A 65 -12.48 -1.39 0.75
N GLY A 66 -11.99 -1.21 -0.48
CA GLY A 66 -11.65 0.09 -1.04
C GLY A 66 -10.21 0.51 -0.79
N GLY A 67 -9.85 1.71 -1.24
CA GLY A 67 -8.47 2.20 -1.17
C GLY A 67 -7.63 1.83 -2.39
N TRP A 68 -6.32 1.67 -2.20
CA TRP A 68 -5.36 1.34 -3.24
C TRP A 68 -4.26 0.41 -2.73
N SER A 69 -3.80 -0.51 -3.56
CA SER A 69 -2.73 -1.43 -3.24
C SER A 69 -1.83 -1.67 -4.43
N ILE A 70 -0.54 -1.86 -4.20
CA ILE A 70 0.43 -2.30 -5.21
C ILE A 70 1.35 -3.36 -4.62
N THR A 71 1.90 -4.21 -5.49
CA THR A 71 2.89 -5.22 -5.11
C THR A 71 4.15 -5.00 -5.92
N ILE A 72 5.30 -5.10 -5.28
CA ILE A 72 6.61 -5.10 -5.93
C ILE A 72 7.26 -6.43 -5.59
N THR A 73 7.87 -7.09 -6.57
CA THR A 73 8.73 -8.24 -6.32
C THR A 73 10.18 -7.87 -6.62
N PHE A 74 11.09 -8.39 -5.81
CA PHE A 74 12.52 -8.10 -5.94
C PHE A 74 13.37 -9.27 -5.46
N VAL A 75 14.60 -9.33 -5.94
CA VAL A 75 15.60 -10.29 -5.49
C VAL A 75 16.60 -9.59 -4.59
N SER A 76 16.97 -10.20 -3.47
CA SER A 76 18.00 -9.72 -2.56
C SER A 76 19.08 -10.78 -2.35
N GLN A 77 20.35 -10.38 -2.47
CA GLN A 77 21.52 -11.18 -2.12
C GLN A 77 21.97 -10.96 -0.66
N LEU A 78 21.23 -10.14 0.09
CA LEU A 78 21.49 -9.85 1.49
C LEU A 78 20.87 -10.92 2.39
N SER A 79 21.28 -10.97 3.66
CA SER A 79 20.60 -11.78 4.66
C SER A 79 19.18 -11.26 4.93
N GLU A 80 18.30 -12.11 5.47
CA GLU A 80 16.91 -11.75 5.83
C GLU A 80 16.85 -10.46 6.68
N SER A 81 17.74 -10.33 7.67
CA SER A 81 17.79 -9.15 8.54
C SER A 81 18.23 -7.90 7.77
N GLU A 82 19.29 -8.00 6.96
CA GLU A 82 19.81 -6.88 6.19
C GLU A 82 18.81 -6.41 5.12
N THR A 83 18.11 -7.32 4.46
CA THR A 83 17.05 -6.96 3.50
C THR A 83 15.91 -6.22 4.19
N VAL A 84 15.49 -6.69 5.37
CA VAL A 84 14.44 -6.04 6.16
C VAL A 84 14.89 -4.66 6.65
N ASP A 85 16.12 -4.55 7.13
CA ASP A 85 16.66 -3.29 7.62
C ASP A 85 16.83 -2.27 6.49
N LEU A 86 17.27 -2.71 5.32
CA LEU A 86 17.40 -1.86 4.14
C LEU A 86 16.03 -1.37 3.66
N ILE A 87 15.03 -2.25 3.58
CA ILE A 87 13.75 -1.93 2.92
C ILE A 87 12.73 -1.33 3.89
N LEU A 88 12.57 -1.85 5.11
CA LEU A 88 11.50 -1.42 6.02
C LEU A 88 11.89 -0.26 6.93
N ASN A 89 13.15 -0.14 7.37
CA ASN A 89 13.53 0.95 8.27
C ASN A 89 13.34 2.34 7.65
N PRO A 90 13.70 2.60 6.37
CA PRO A 90 13.44 3.90 5.73
C PRO A 90 11.95 4.25 5.64
N LEU A 91 11.06 3.26 5.72
CA LEU A 91 9.62 3.46 5.61
C LEU A 91 8.97 3.84 6.94
N LYS A 92 9.63 3.64 8.09
CA LYS A 92 9.10 4.02 9.42
C LYS A 92 8.59 5.47 9.48
N PRO A 93 9.35 6.50 9.06
CA PRO A 93 8.84 7.88 9.05
C PRO A 93 7.70 8.11 8.05
N ILE A 94 7.66 7.38 6.93
CA ILE A 94 6.62 7.51 5.88
C ILE A 94 5.31 6.88 6.36
N ILE A 95 5.38 5.69 6.99
CA ILE A 95 4.23 4.97 7.53
C ILE A 95 3.80 5.54 8.89
N LYS A 96 4.69 6.22 9.61
CA LYS A 96 4.48 6.70 11.00
C LYS A 96 4.27 5.54 11.97
N SER A 97 5.10 4.51 11.84
CA SER A 97 5.11 3.35 12.73
C SER A 97 6.55 2.91 12.95
N ASP A 98 6.90 2.60 14.20
CA ASP A 98 8.22 2.08 14.57
C ASP A 98 8.22 0.56 14.75
N ILE A 99 7.03 -0.06 14.71
CA ILE A 99 6.83 -1.47 15.02
C ILE A 99 6.78 -2.27 13.73
N ILE A 100 7.74 -3.18 13.58
CA ILE A 100 7.76 -4.19 12.53
C ILE A 100 7.32 -5.51 13.16
N ASN A 101 6.11 -5.97 12.83
CA ASN A 101 5.60 -7.25 13.30
C ASN A 101 6.15 -8.38 12.42
N LYS A 102 6.89 -9.32 13.00
CA LYS A 102 7.40 -10.51 12.31
C LYS A 102 6.51 -11.72 12.59
N ARG A 103 6.13 -12.45 11.54
CA ARG A 103 5.50 -13.78 11.64
C ARG A 103 6.26 -14.76 10.76
N SER A 104 6.59 -15.91 11.32
CA SER A 104 7.41 -16.94 10.68
C SER A 104 6.63 -18.25 10.60
N THR A 105 6.64 -18.88 9.43
CA THR A 105 6.17 -20.25 9.23
C THR A 105 7.35 -21.14 8.83
N ASN A 106 7.12 -22.41 8.49
CA ASN A 106 8.19 -23.28 8.00
C ASN A 106 8.74 -22.81 6.64
N ASN A 107 7.89 -22.24 5.77
CA ASN A 107 8.24 -21.96 4.38
C ASN A 107 8.33 -20.46 4.06
N SER A 108 7.91 -19.58 4.98
CA SER A 108 7.91 -18.15 4.72
C SER A 108 8.09 -17.32 5.98
N THR A 109 8.63 -16.11 5.80
CA THR A 109 8.69 -15.09 6.84
C THR A 109 7.99 -13.84 6.33
N SER A 110 7.04 -13.32 7.10
CA SER A 110 6.34 -12.08 6.79
C SER A 110 6.60 -11.00 7.82
N TYR A 111 6.64 -9.76 7.34
CA TYR A 111 6.84 -8.54 8.10
C TYR A 111 5.70 -7.58 7.82
N LEU A 112 5.18 -6.93 8.85
CA LEU A 112 4.15 -5.91 8.73
C LEU A 112 4.60 -4.63 9.42
N LEU A 113 4.66 -3.56 8.65
CA LEU A 113 4.85 -2.19 9.12
C LEU A 113 3.58 -1.41 8.77
N SER A 114 2.77 -1.06 9.78
CA SER A 114 1.47 -0.42 9.54
C SER A 114 1.14 0.66 10.56
N HIS A 115 0.34 1.62 10.12
CA HIS A 115 -0.28 2.66 10.94
C HIS A 115 -1.71 2.90 10.45
N ASN A 116 -2.70 2.61 11.30
CA ASN A 116 -4.12 2.64 10.96
C ASN A 116 -4.42 1.79 9.70
N ASN A 117 -5.14 2.35 8.73
CA ASN A 117 -5.57 1.69 7.50
C ASN A 117 -4.49 1.64 6.41
N TYR A 118 -3.21 1.88 6.74
CA TYR A 118 -2.13 2.02 5.78
C TYR A 118 -0.86 1.33 6.25
N GLY A 119 -0.16 0.69 5.33
CA GLY A 119 1.08 0.04 5.67
C GLY A 119 1.67 -0.78 4.54
N VAL A 120 2.66 -1.55 4.94
CA VAL A 120 3.48 -2.37 4.08
C VAL A 120 3.58 -3.76 4.67
N TYR A 121 3.31 -4.74 3.84
CA TYR A 121 3.54 -6.15 4.09
C TYR A 121 4.72 -6.59 3.24
N MET A 122 5.71 -7.22 3.85
CA MET A 122 6.86 -7.77 3.14
C MET A 122 6.98 -9.25 3.45
N LEU A 123 7.19 -10.06 2.42
CA LEU A 123 7.15 -11.52 2.48
C LEU A 123 8.39 -12.09 1.82
N TYR A 124 9.09 -12.91 2.57
CA TYR A 124 10.10 -13.82 2.06
C TYR A 124 9.43 -15.17 1.81
N LYS A 125 9.15 -15.48 0.54
CA LYS A 125 8.63 -16.80 0.13
C LYS A 125 9.81 -17.76 -0.03
N ASP A 126 9.53 -19.05 0.15
CA ASP A 126 10.43 -20.15 -0.22
C ASP A 126 11.89 -19.87 0.17
N ARG A 127 12.10 -19.68 1.48
CA ARG A 127 13.38 -19.35 2.13
C ARG A 127 14.54 -19.96 1.33
N TYR A 128 15.59 -19.17 1.08
CA TYR A 128 16.83 -19.53 0.37
C TYR A 128 16.88 -19.24 -1.14
N ASP A 129 15.82 -18.72 -1.76
CA ASP A 129 15.86 -18.29 -3.17
C ASP A 129 16.16 -16.79 -3.37
N GLY A 130 16.17 -16.02 -2.28
CA GLY A 130 16.39 -14.56 -2.30
C GLY A 130 15.21 -13.76 -2.87
N ASN A 131 14.05 -14.36 -3.11
CA ASN A 131 12.88 -13.70 -3.68
C ASN A 131 11.98 -13.09 -2.63
N TRP A 132 11.67 -11.81 -2.80
CA TRP A 132 10.84 -11.04 -1.90
C TRP A 132 9.65 -10.44 -2.61
N GLU A 133 8.57 -10.32 -1.85
CA GLU A 133 7.36 -9.61 -2.25
C GLU A 133 7.06 -8.53 -1.22
N ILE A 134 6.79 -7.31 -1.67
CA ILE A 134 6.35 -6.20 -0.82
C ILE A 134 5.04 -5.64 -1.35
N GLY A 135 3.99 -5.82 -0.55
CA GLY A 135 2.67 -5.25 -0.76
C GLY A 135 2.53 -3.94 0.01
N ILE A 136 2.11 -2.88 -0.68
CA ILE A 136 1.84 -1.57 -0.09
C ILE A 136 0.34 -1.34 -0.22
N THR A 137 -0.33 -1.01 0.88
CA THR A 137 -1.78 -0.87 0.90
C THR A 137 -2.21 0.34 1.71
N SER A 138 -3.18 1.09 1.19
CA SER A 138 -3.91 2.14 1.90
C SER A 138 -5.41 1.91 1.72
N ASN A 139 -6.10 1.58 2.79
CA ASN A 139 -7.54 1.30 2.82
C ASN A 139 -8.34 2.57 3.17
N LEU A 140 -9.63 2.57 2.77
CA LEU A 140 -10.63 3.58 3.16
C LEU A 140 -11.07 3.38 4.61
#